data_AF-A0AAJ3RBU6-F1
#
_entry.id   AF-A0AAJ3RBU6-F1
#
_cell.length_a   1.000
_cell.length_b   1.000
_cell.length_c   1.000
_cell.angle_alpha   90.00
_cell.angle_beta   90.00
_cell.angle_gamma   90.00
#
_symmetry.space_group_name_H-M   'P 1'
#
loop_
_entity.id
_entity.type
_entity.pdbx_description
1 polymer ?
#
loop_
_entity_poly.entity_id
_entity_poly.type
_entity_poly.pdbx_seq_one_letter_code
_entity_poly.pdbx_strand_id
1 'polypeptide(L)'
;MLIVSDEYIGKNHEHAEWDRNVHVVVHLFECLYPDDDRSFGEGTEFDPDQLALEWLPLEDLLNTNLYPKAIIPFLTEYGLQSRKSAIYVGDMG
;
A
#
# COMPACT_ATOMS: atom_id res chain seq x y z
N MET A 1 5.35 -8.39 9.10
CA MET A 1 6.53 -7.51 9.36
C MET A 1 6.21 -6.13 8.79
N LEU A 2 6.64 -5.00 9.40
CA LEU A 2 6.48 -3.68 8.76
C LEU A 2 7.38 -3.62 7.52
N ILE A 3 6.80 -3.37 6.35
CA ILE A 3 7.51 -3.27 5.07
C ILE A 3 7.87 -1.81 4.81
N VAL A 4 6.86 -0.93 4.83
CA VAL A 4 7.01 0.49 4.49
C VAL A 4 6.23 1.36 5.49
N SER A 5 6.86 2.47 5.88
CA SER A 5 6.20 3.62 6.49
C SER A 5 6.38 4.83 5.57
N ASP A 6 5.24 5.39 5.17
CA ASP A 6 5.12 6.49 4.21
C ASP A 6 4.31 7.62 4.82
N GLU A 7 4.59 8.85 4.41
CA GLU A 7 3.82 10.03 4.80
C GLU A 7 3.12 10.63 3.58
N TYR A 8 1.90 11.09 3.77
CA TYR A 8 1.19 11.89 2.78
C TYR A 8 0.98 13.27 3.37
N ILE A 9 1.70 14.27 2.85
CA ILE A 9 1.54 15.68 3.25
C ILE A 9 0.81 16.39 2.12
N GLY A 10 -0.52 16.55 2.22
CA GLY A 10 -1.38 17.00 1.10
C GLY A 10 -0.95 18.33 0.47
N LYS A 11 -0.29 19.22 1.23
CA LYS A 11 0.33 20.45 0.70
C LYS A 11 1.32 20.20 -0.46
N ASN A 12 1.95 19.03 -0.52
CA ASN A 12 3.01 18.71 -1.48
C ASN A 12 2.47 17.97 -2.73
N HIS A 13 1.19 17.59 -2.75
CA HIS A 13 0.59 16.74 -3.79
C HIS A 13 -0.36 17.52 -4.70
N GLU A 14 -0.74 16.90 -5.82
CA GLU A 14 -1.53 17.52 -6.90
C GLU A 14 -2.94 18.01 -6.45
N HIS A 15 -3.44 17.50 -5.32
CA HIS A 15 -4.75 17.81 -4.75
C HIS A 15 -4.69 18.85 -3.59
N ALA A 16 -3.58 19.56 -3.44
CA ALA A 16 -3.34 20.53 -2.35
C ALA A 16 -4.40 21.63 -2.20
N GLU A 17 -5.28 21.86 -3.19
CA GLU A 17 -6.44 22.74 -3.04
C GLU A 17 -7.44 22.20 -2.00
N TRP A 18 -7.63 20.88 -1.96
CA TRP A 18 -8.62 20.21 -1.12
C TRP A 18 -8.00 19.68 0.18
N ASP A 19 -6.76 19.22 0.14
CA ASP A 19 -6.15 18.46 1.23
C ASP A 19 -4.88 19.09 1.82
N ARG A 20 -4.63 20.39 1.57
CA ARG A 20 -3.44 21.12 2.03
C ARG A 20 -3.03 20.85 3.48
N ASN A 21 -4.02 20.71 4.36
CA ASN A 21 -3.83 20.57 5.80
C ASN A 21 -3.90 19.11 6.27
N VAL A 22 -3.98 18.17 5.34
CA VAL A 22 -3.99 16.73 5.61
C VAL A 22 -2.56 16.24 5.73
N HIS A 23 -2.30 15.50 6.80
CA HIS A 23 -1.07 14.74 7.00
C HIS A 23 -1.44 13.34 7.46
N VAL A 24 -1.14 12.34 6.64
CA VAL A 24 -1.41 10.94 6.95
C VAL A 24 -0.09 10.19 7.04
N VAL A 25 0.00 9.24 7.97
CA VAL A 25 1.12 8.31 8.05
C VAL A 25 0.59 6.92 7.74
N VAL A 26 1.06 6.33 6.64
CA VAL A 26 0.65 5.01 6.15
C VAL A 26 1.68 3.97 6.58
N HIS A 27 1.19 2.83 7.05
CA HIS A 27 2.00 1.70 7.48
C HIS A 27 1.54 0.45 6.75
N LEU A 28 2.45 -0.19 6.02
CA LEU A 28 2.16 -1.41 5.27
C LEU A 28 2.89 -2.59 5.89
N PHE A 29 2.14 -3.65 6.18
CA PHE A 29 2.63 -4.83 6.86
C PHE A 29 2.52 -6.05 5.96
N GLU A 30 3.58 -6.84 5.94
CA GLU A 30 3.56 -8.21 5.43
C GLU A 30 2.71 -9.07 6.35
N CYS A 31 1.75 -9.76 5.76
CA CYS A 31 0.97 -10.82 6.38
C CYS A 31 1.07 -12.10 5.53
N LEU A 32 0.82 -13.23 6.18
CA LEU A 32 0.64 -14.51 5.51
C LEU A 32 -0.85 -14.84 5.54
N TYR A 33 -1.40 -15.15 4.37
CA TYR A 33 -2.75 -15.63 4.24
C TYR A 33 -2.72 -17.16 4.02
N PRO A 34 -3.37 -17.98 4.86
CA PRO A 34 -3.34 -19.43 4.71
C PRO A 34 -4.05 -19.88 3.42
N ASP A 35 -3.42 -20.78 2.66
CA ASP A 35 -3.99 -21.30 1.40
C ASP A 35 -5.32 -22.05 1.58
N ASP A 36 -5.59 -22.58 2.77
CA ASP A 36 -6.80 -23.31 3.11
C ASP A 36 -7.92 -22.43 3.69
N ASP A 37 -7.64 -21.15 3.94
CA ASP A 37 -8.63 -20.20 4.43
C ASP A 37 -9.50 -19.69 3.27
N ARG A 38 -10.80 -20.03 3.35
CA ARG A 38 -11.80 -19.65 2.35
C ARG A 38 -12.51 -18.35 2.69
N SER A 39 -12.23 -17.75 3.85
CA SER A 39 -12.87 -16.52 4.32
C SER A 39 -12.33 -15.26 3.63
N PHE A 40 -11.43 -15.40 2.65
CA PHE A 40 -10.86 -14.29 1.91
C PHE A 40 -11.97 -13.53 1.18
N GLY A 41 -12.18 -12.27 1.56
CA GLY A 41 -13.26 -11.44 1.02
C GLY A 41 -14.62 -11.60 1.70
N GLU A 42 -14.74 -12.46 2.72
CA GLU A 42 -15.94 -12.59 3.56
C GLU A 42 -15.96 -11.59 4.73
N GLY A 43 -15.49 -10.37 4.49
CA GLY A 43 -15.53 -9.29 5.48
C GLY A 43 -16.97 -8.97 5.90
N THR A 44 -17.16 -8.59 7.16
CA THR A 44 -18.47 -8.12 7.66
C THR A 44 -18.67 -6.62 7.48
N GLU A 45 -17.59 -5.89 7.23
CA GLU A 45 -17.55 -4.44 7.05
C GLU A 45 -16.64 -4.13 5.86
N PHE A 46 -17.14 -3.33 4.92
CA PHE A 46 -16.42 -2.95 3.70
C PHE A 46 -16.31 -1.44 3.63
N ASP A 47 -15.23 -0.95 3.01
CA ASP A 47 -15.17 0.45 2.63
C ASP A 47 -16.28 0.74 1.60
N PRO A 48 -17.12 1.78 1.80
CA PRO A 48 -18.20 2.11 0.88
C PRO A 48 -17.74 2.39 -0.55
N ASP A 49 -16.48 2.78 -0.73
CA ASP A 49 -15.86 3.05 -2.03
C ASP A 49 -15.10 1.83 -2.60
N GLN A 50 -15.05 0.69 -1.89
CA GLN A 50 -14.43 -0.55 -2.38
C GLN A 50 -15.29 -1.19 -3.48
N LEU A 51 -14.68 -1.44 -4.64
CA LEU A 51 -15.36 -2.03 -5.80
C LEU A 51 -15.22 -3.55 -5.89
N ALA A 52 -14.03 -4.08 -5.57
CA ALA A 52 -13.70 -5.49 -5.72
C ALA A 52 -12.50 -5.87 -4.85
N LEU A 53 -12.26 -7.18 -4.75
CA LEU A 53 -11.07 -7.78 -4.16
C LEU A 53 -10.39 -8.67 -5.20
N GLU A 54 -9.09 -8.50 -5.40
CA GLU A 54 -8.32 -9.26 -6.37
C GLU A 54 -6.92 -9.59 -5.86
N TRP A 55 -6.40 -10.73 -6.29
CA TRP A 55 -4.98 -11.08 -6.16
C TRP A 55 -4.25 -10.57 -7.40
N LEU A 56 -3.20 -9.79 -7.20
CA LEU A 56 -2.38 -9.23 -8.27
C LEU A 56 -0.95 -9.81 -8.22
N PRO A 57 -0.40 -10.25 -9.36
CA PRO A 57 1.03 -10.56 -9.47
C PRO A 57 1.87 -9.33 -9.14
N LEU A 58 2.99 -9.51 -8.43
CA LEU A 58 3.85 -8.40 -8.02
C LEU A 58 4.47 -7.68 -9.22
N GLU A 59 4.77 -8.42 -10.28
CA GLU A 59 5.28 -7.90 -11.55
C GLU A 59 4.33 -6.93 -12.26
N ASP A 60 3.02 -7.03 -12.00
CA ASP A 60 2.02 -6.19 -12.64
C ASP A 60 1.83 -4.84 -11.94
N LEU A 61 2.32 -4.69 -10.70
CA LEU A 61 2.08 -3.50 -9.87
C LEU A 61 2.49 -2.19 -10.57
N LEU A 62 3.57 -2.19 -11.35
CA LEU A 62 4.02 -1.02 -12.13
C LEU A 62 2.92 -0.47 -13.06
N ASN A 63 2.08 -1.35 -13.60
CA ASN A 63 1.01 -1.03 -14.53
C ASN A 63 -0.37 -0.84 -13.86
N THR A 64 -0.48 -1.07 -12.54
CA THR A 64 -1.74 -0.90 -11.79
C THR A 64 -1.87 0.49 -11.20
N ASN A 65 -3.09 0.94 -10.87
CA ASN A 65 -3.32 2.23 -10.21
C ASN A 65 -3.04 2.19 -8.68
N LEU A 66 -1.90 1.61 -8.28
CA LEU A 66 -1.42 1.65 -6.90
C LEU A 66 -0.64 2.93 -6.63
N TYR A 67 -1.00 3.64 -5.56
CA TYR A 67 -0.35 4.88 -5.13
C TYR A 67 0.12 4.82 -3.67
N PRO A 68 1.20 5.53 -3.31
CA PRO A 68 2.08 6.28 -4.22
C PRO A 68 2.90 5.33 -5.11
N LYS A 69 3.05 5.65 -6.40
CA LYS A 69 3.77 4.79 -7.37
C LYS A 69 5.20 4.48 -6.93
N ALA A 70 5.82 5.41 -6.20
CA ALA A 70 7.17 5.27 -5.68
C ALA A 70 7.31 4.14 -4.64
N ILE A 71 6.20 3.56 -4.13
CA ILE A 71 6.27 2.41 -3.23
C ILE A 71 6.55 1.09 -3.95
N ILE A 72 6.19 1.01 -5.24
CA ILE A 72 6.20 -0.23 -6.01
C ILE A 72 7.58 -0.90 -6.01
N PRO A 73 8.72 -0.18 -6.22
CA PRO A 73 10.03 -0.79 -6.15
C PRO A 73 10.30 -1.49 -4.82
N PHE A 74 9.89 -0.89 -3.69
CA PHE A 74 10.04 -1.52 -2.38
C PHE A 74 9.21 -2.80 -2.28
N LEU A 75 7.95 -2.77 -2.71
CA LEU A 75 7.09 -3.98 -2.69
C LEU A 75 7.66 -5.10 -3.56
N THR A 76 8.14 -4.79 -4.76
CA THR A 76 8.72 -5.78 -5.67
C THR A 76 10.06 -6.30 -5.16
N GLU A 77 10.95 -5.43 -4.64
CA GLU A 77 12.25 -5.84 -4.13
C GLU A 77 12.14 -6.63 -2.82
N TYR A 78 11.23 -6.25 -1.92
CA TYR A 78 10.92 -7.02 -0.70
C TYR A 78 10.28 -8.37 -1.02
N GLY A 79 9.28 -8.39 -1.90
CA GLY A 79 8.61 -9.64 -2.28
C GLY A 79 9.56 -10.64 -2.94
N LEU A 80 10.61 -10.14 -3.62
CA LEU A 80 11.60 -10.96 -4.32
C LEU A 80 12.86 -11.27 -3.49
N GLN A 81 13.12 -10.54 -2.39
CA GLN A 81 14.29 -10.77 -1.52
C GLN A 81 13.90 -10.74 -0.05
N SER A 82 14.22 -11.82 0.67
CA SER A 82 13.95 -12.03 2.11
C SER A 82 14.71 -11.09 3.06
N ARG A 83 14.54 -9.77 2.92
CA ARG A 83 15.22 -8.76 3.74
C ARG A 83 14.31 -8.26 4.86
N LYS A 84 14.94 -8.00 6.02
CA LYS A 84 14.30 -7.81 7.34
C LYS A 84 14.24 -6.37 7.85
N SER A 85 14.54 -5.37 7.03
CA SER A 85 14.47 -3.97 7.48
C SER A 85 13.07 -3.41 7.23
N ALA A 86 12.54 -2.58 8.14
CA ALA A 86 11.46 -1.67 7.79
C ALA A 86 12.05 -0.51 6.98
N ILE A 87 11.39 -0.07 5.91
CA ILE A 87 11.77 1.13 5.16
C ILE A 87 10.87 2.27 5.59
N TYR A 88 11.48 3.37 6.04
CA TYR A 88 10.80 4.66 6.13
C TYR A 88 11.17 5.46 4.88
N VAL A 89 10.15 5.87 4.13
CA VAL A 89 10.34 6.58 2.85
C VAL A 89 10.03 8.07 2.96
N GLY A 90 9.29 8.50 3.99
CA GLY A 90 8.89 9.89 4.19
C GLY A 90 7.74 10.30 3.26
N ASP A 91 7.62 11.58 2.94
CA ASP A 91 6.57 12.07 2.03
C ASP A 91 6.92 11.81 0.57
N MET A 92 6.08 11.04 -0.12
CA MET A 92 6.28 10.63 -1.51
C MET A 92 5.33 11.37 -2.45
N GLY A 93 5.60 12.67 -2.63
CA GLY A 93 4.98 13.56 -3.62
C GLY A 93 5.24 13.19 -5.08
#